data_AF-A0A086QCC2-F1
#
_entry.id   AF-A0A086QCC2-F1
#
_cell.length_a   1.000
_cell.length_b   1.000
_cell.length_c   1.000
_cell.angle_alpha   90.00
_cell.angle_beta   90.00
_cell.angle_gamma   90.00
#
_symmetry.space_group_name_H-M   'P 1'
#
loop_
_entity.id
_entity.type
_entity.pdbx_description
1 polymer ?
#
loop_
_entity_poly.entity_id
_entity_poly.type
_entity_poly.pdbx_seq_one_letter_code
_entity_poly.pdbx_strand_id
1 'polypeptide(L)'
;MGKGAVHYTGTNFRRVQRLDIVDRMRALVAQGLVDAPLWLSAAERAPPMELSNLKLMDRKVHNKYLSLTQAVLKKYPNMRFQDCYVDGNDWSKGNDSYRADHPVMQFVALQLRLMNLGLDRHAAFREAEQAFYARRMQLEKQQKLNMAAAVVAAAARDPSAFARRPGSRGQGGSVPSSSLPRLTAMGLGDVQPLFTSGQAYWQ
;
A
#
# COMPACT_ATOMS: atom_id res chain seq x y z
N MET A 1 -14.97 57.40 3.28
CA MET A 1 -13.69 56.67 3.36
C MET A 1 -12.88 57.01 2.12
N GLY A 2 -11.79 57.77 2.29
CA GLY A 2 -10.99 58.27 1.16
C GLY A 2 -10.27 57.14 0.44
N LYS A 3 -10.40 57.10 -0.89
CA LYS A 3 -9.57 56.25 -1.75
C LYS A 3 -8.17 56.86 -1.78
N GLY A 4 -7.25 56.28 -1.01
CA GLY A 4 -5.84 56.68 -1.02
C GLY A 4 -5.22 56.45 -2.40
N ALA A 5 -4.35 57.37 -2.81
CA ALA A 5 -3.54 57.24 -4.01
C ALA A 5 -2.68 55.97 -3.93
N VAL A 6 -2.84 55.09 -4.92
CA VAL A 6 -2.01 53.89 -5.08
C VAL A 6 -0.70 54.35 -5.72
N HIS A 7 0.40 54.24 -4.98
CA HIS A 7 1.75 54.50 -5.50
C HIS A 7 2.02 53.53 -6.67
N TYR A 8 2.72 53.94 -7.73
CA TYR A 8 2.97 53.08 -8.91
C TYR A 8 3.88 51.88 -8.60
N THR A 9 4.53 51.86 -7.42
CA THR A 9 5.24 50.71 -6.85
C THR A 9 4.43 49.97 -5.77
N GLY A 10 3.20 50.41 -5.50
CA GLY A 10 2.29 49.85 -4.50
C GLY A 10 1.74 48.52 -4.96
N THR A 11 2.44 47.43 -4.62
CA THR A 11 1.93 46.08 -4.82
C THR A 11 0.76 45.84 -3.87
N ASN A 12 -0.47 45.86 -4.41
CA ASN A 12 -1.66 45.41 -3.72
C ASN A 12 -1.39 44.05 -3.07
N PHE A 13 -1.49 44.00 -1.75
CA PHE A 13 -1.24 42.85 -0.90
C PHE A 13 -1.88 41.56 -1.44
N ARG A 14 -1.10 40.74 -2.17
CA ARG A 14 -1.28 39.30 -2.16
C ARG A 14 -0.83 38.81 -0.77
N ARG A 15 -1.70 38.09 -0.07
CA ARG A 15 -1.46 37.58 1.31
C ARG A 15 -0.29 36.59 1.43
N VAL A 16 0.32 36.18 0.33
CA VAL A 16 1.51 35.34 0.34
C VAL A 16 2.53 36.05 -0.55
N GLN A 17 3.66 36.48 0.03
CA GLN A 17 4.78 36.98 -0.76
C GLN A 17 5.10 35.94 -1.83
N ARG A 18 5.19 36.35 -3.10
CA ARG A 18 5.85 35.51 -4.10
C ARG A 18 7.26 35.30 -3.53
N LEU A 19 7.64 34.05 -3.25
CA LEU A 19 8.99 33.68 -2.79
C LEU A 19 9.97 33.82 -3.96
N ASP A 20 9.97 34.99 -4.59
CA ASP A 20 10.79 35.30 -5.74
C ASP A 20 12.10 35.88 -5.25
N ILE A 21 12.90 35.01 -4.64
CA ILE A 21 14.21 35.35 -4.11
C ILE A 21 15.19 35.53 -5.28
N VAL A 22 15.00 34.77 -6.36
CA VAL A 22 15.82 34.82 -7.58
C VAL A 22 15.68 36.18 -8.25
N ASP A 23 14.46 36.65 -8.54
CA ASP A 23 14.29 37.95 -9.21
C ASP A 23 14.72 39.13 -8.36
N ARG A 24 14.51 39.05 -7.03
CA ARG A 24 15.01 40.07 -6.10
C ARG A 24 16.53 40.13 -6.08
N MET A 25 17.20 38.98 -6.08
CA MET A 25 18.66 38.94 -6.10
C MET A 25 19.22 39.42 -7.45
N ARG A 26 18.58 39.08 -8.58
CA ARG A 26 18.95 39.63 -9.90
C ARG A 26 18.90 41.14 -9.92
N ALA A 27 17.86 41.74 -9.35
CA ALA A 27 17.73 43.19 -9.28
C ALA A 27 18.85 43.84 -8.45
N LEU A 28 19.21 43.25 -7.31
CA LEU A 28 20.29 43.75 -6.46
C LEU A 28 21.67 43.65 -7.13
N VAL A 29 21.94 42.54 -7.82
CA VAL A 29 23.18 42.35 -8.59
C VAL A 29 23.23 43.33 -9.77
N ALA A 30 22.13 43.50 -10.50
CA ALA A 30 22.05 44.43 -11.63
C ALA A 30 22.25 45.89 -11.22
N GLN A 31 21.85 46.26 -9.99
CA GLN A 31 22.08 47.58 -9.41
C GLN A 31 23.50 47.75 -8.83
N GLY A 32 24.32 46.70 -8.82
CA GLY A 32 25.67 46.73 -8.24
C GLY A 32 25.69 46.85 -6.72
N LEU A 33 24.58 46.53 -6.04
CA LEU A 33 24.46 46.63 -4.58
C LEU A 33 25.09 45.43 -3.87
N VAL A 34 25.12 44.27 -4.55
CA VAL A 34 25.67 43.01 -4.01
C VAL A 34 26.33 42.23 -5.15
N ASP A 35 27.46 41.58 -4.85
CA ASP A 35 28.10 40.65 -5.78
C ASP A 35 27.22 39.43 -6.08
N ALA A 36 27.33 38.89 -7.30
CA ALA A 36 26.54 37.75 -7.73
C ALA A 36 26.88 36.49 -6.91
N PRO A 37 25.93 35.94 -6.12
CA PRO A 37 26.20 34.78 -5.30
C PRO A 37 26.20 33.50 -6.15
N LEU A 38 27.00 32.51 -5.75
CA LEU A 38 27.14 31.26 -6.50
C LEU A 38 25.81 30.52 -6.71
N TRP A 39 24.90 30.55 -5.73
CA TRP A 39 23.59 29.91 -5.85
C TRP A 39 22.70 30.57 -6.91
N LEU A 40 22.89 31.86 -7.23
CA LEU A 40 22.10 32.54 -8.25
C LEU A 40 22.42 31.95 -9.63
N SER A 41 23.70 31.73 -9.93
CA SER A 41 24.13 31.08 -11.17
C SER A 41 23.59 29.64 -11.30
N ALA A 42 23.51 28.91 -10.18
CA ALA A 42 22.94 27.56 -10.15
C ALA A 42 21.42 27.58 -10.36
N ALA A 43 20.72 28.54 -9.75
CA ALA A 43 19.28 28.75 -9.92
C ALA A 43 18.92 29.26 -11.33
N GLU A 44 19.82 29.97 -12.01
CA GLU A 44 19.63 30.39 -13.41
C GLU A 44 19.79 29.23 -14.38
N ARG A 45 20.71 28.30 -14.10
CA ARG A 45 20.88 27.08 -14.87
C ARG A 45 19.71 26.11 -14.70
N ALA A 46 19.11 26.07 -13.52
CA ALA A 46 17.97 25.24 -13.19
C ALA A 46 16.90 26.08 -12.47
N PRO A 47 16.05 26.82 -13.20
CA PRO A 47 15.05 27.67 -12.60
C PRO A 47 14.08 26.84 -11.74
N PRO A 48 13.66 27.35 -10.58
CA PRO A 48 12.68 26.67 -9.75
C PRO A 48 11.38 26.47 -10.55
N MET A 49 10.77 25.29 -10.41
CA MET A 49 9.51 25.00 -11.11
C MET A 49 8.43 26.00 -10.72
N GLU A 50 7.77 26.59 -11.71
CA GLU A 50 6.62 27.44 -11.46
C GLU A 50 5.50 26.60 -10.83
N LEU A 51 5.20 26.88 -9.56
CA LEU A 51 4.03 26.31 -8.90
C LEU A 51 2.77 27.00 -9.47
N SER A 52 2.34 26.56 -10.64
CA SER A 52 1.10 26.99 -11.31
C SER A 52 -0.15 26.81 -10.42
N ASN A 53 -0.04 26.04 -9.34
CA ASN A 53 -1.08 25.75 -8.36
C ASN A 53 -0.90 26.45 -6.99
N LEU A 54 -0.43 27.71 -6.96
CA LEU A 54 -0.45 28.56 -5.76
C LEU A 54 -1.86 28.93 -5.25
N LYS A 55 -2.92 28.37 -5.83
CA LYS A 55 -4.13 28.11 -5.05
C LYS A 55 -3.81 26.96 -4.11
N LEU A 56 -3.17 27.28 -2.98
CA LEU A 56 -3.19 26.51 -1.72
C LEU A 56 -4.63 26.37 -1.20
N MET A 57 -5.53 25.92 -2.08
CA MET A 57 -6.81 25.40 -1.67
C MET A 57 -6.46 23.97 -1.30
N ASP A 58 -6.27 23.71 -0.01
CA ASP A 58 -6.31 22.36 0.53
C ASP A 58 -7.63 21.75 0.09
N ARG A 59 -7.63 21.09 -1.07
CA ARG A 59 -8.76 20.30 -1.50
C ARG A 59 -8.81 19.16 -0.51
N LYS A 60 -9.75 19.23 0.43
CA LYS A 60 -10.09 18.10 1.28
C LYS A 60 -10.54 16.97 0.37
N VAL A 61 -9.61 16.10 -0.02
CA VAL A 61 -9.91 14.90 -0.79
C VAL A 61 -10.61 13.96 0.18
N HIS A 62 -11.93 13.80 0.00
CA HIS A 62 -12.69 12.86 0.79
C HIS A 62 -12.40 11.43 0.31
N ASN A 63 -11.45 10.78 0.99
CA ASN A 63 -11.11 9.39 0.70
C ASN A 63 -12.10 8.43 1.39
N LYS A 64 -13.01 7.85 0.61
CA LYS A 64 -13.99 6.86 1.07
C LYS A 64 -13.33 5.56 1.59
N TYR A 65 -12.12 5.21 1.13
CA TYR A 65 -11.46 3.96 1.51
C TYR A 65 -11.20 3.87 3.01
N LEU A 66 -10.83 4.97 3.66
CA LEU A 66 -10.51 4.96 5.09
C LEU A 66 -11.72 4.59 5.94
N SER A 67 -12.89 5.16 5.64
CA SER A 67 -14.12 4.90 6.40
C SER A 67 -14.68 3.49 6.15
N LEU A 68 -14.51 2.95 4.94
CA LEU A 68 -14.87 1.57 4.61
C LEU A 68 -13.92 0.58 5.27
N THR A 69 -12.62 0.84 5.24
CA THR A 69 -11.58 0.02 5.89
C THR A 69 -11.83 -0.09 7.39
N GLN A 70 -12.08 1.03 8.07
CA GLN A 70 -12.43 1.03 9.49
C GLN A 70 -13.69 0.20 9.79
N ALA A 71 -14.70 0.24 8.91
CA ALA A 71 -15.92 -0.57 9.08
C ALA A 71 -15.65 -2.07 8.95
N VAL A 72 -14.82 -2.47 7.97
CA VAL A 72 -14.40 -3.88 7.80
C VAL A 72 -13.59 -4.34 9.01
N LEU A 73 -12.61 -3.57 9.45
CA LEU A 73 -11.74 -3.92 10.57
C LEU A 73 -12.46 -3.93 11.92
N LYS A 74 -13.54 -3.15 12.06
CA LYS A 74 -14.43 -3.23 13.23
C LYS A 74 -15.15 -4.58 13.29
N LYS A 75 -15.55 -5.14 12.15
CA LYS A 75 -16.22 -6.45 12.07
C LYS A 75 -15.22 -7.62 12.12
N TYR A 76 -14.07 -7.45 11.47
CA TYR A 76 -13.01 -8.47 11.36
C TYR A 76 -11.65 -7.91 11.77
N PRO A 77 -11.40 -7.76 13.08
CA PRO A 77 -10.13 -7.19 13.56
C PRO A 77 -8.93 -8.07 13.19
N ASN A 78 -9.13 -9.39 13.05
CA ASN A 78 -8.08 -10.34 12.72
C ASN A 78 -7.52 -10.14 11.30
N MET A 79 -8.26 -9.47 10.41
CA MET A 79 -7.77 -9.19 9.05
C MET A 79 -6.60 -8.21 9.03
N ARG A 80 -6.38 -7.44 10.11
CA ARG A 80 -5.21 -6.54 10.24
C ARG A 80 -3.88 -7.27 10.21
N PHE A 81 -3.88 -8.52 10.67
CA PHE A 81 -2.66 -9.30 10.87
C PHE A 81 -2.36 -10.23 9.69
N GLN A 82 -3.19 -10.23 8.65
CA GLN A 82 -2.91 -10.99 7.43
C GLN A 82 -1.84 -10.20 6.66
N ASP A 83 -0.72 -10.81 6.31
CA ASP A 83 0.38 -10.15 5.59
C ASP A 83 0.93 -8.88 6.28
N CYS A 84 0.86 -8.81 7.62
CA CYS A 84 1.25 -7.61 8.37
C CYS A 84 2.76 -7.32 8.35
N TYR A 85 3.59 -8.28 7.95
CA TYR A 85 5.03 -8.12 7.80
C TYR A 85 5.47 -7.82 6.35
N VAL A 86 4.52 -7.66 5.43
CA VAL A 86 4.83 -7.26 4.06
C VAL A 86 5.07 -5.76 4.01
N ASP A 87 6.21 -5.36 3.45
CA ASP A 87 6.55 -3.95 3.24
C ASP A 87 5.42 -3.21 2.52
N GLY A 88 5.02 -2.06 3.08
CA GLY A 88 3.91 -1.24 2.57
C GLY A 88 2.57 -1.47 3.28
N ASN A 89 2.48 -2.45 4.18
CA ASN A 89 1.37 -2.58 5.12
C ASN A 89 1.76 -1.97 6.47
N ASP A 90 0.87 -1.15 7.03
CA ASP A 90 0.95 -0.64 8.40
C ASP A 90 -0.32 -1.06 9.16
N TRP A 91 -0.12 -1.94 10.13
CA TRP A 91 -1.16 -2.53 10.97
C TRP A 91 -1.31 -1.79 12.31
N SER A 92 -0.53 -0.73 12.53
CA SER A 92 -0.60 0.06 13.75
C SER A 92 -1.96 0.77 13.84
N LYS A 93 -2.52 0.78 15.06
CA LYS A 93 -3.87 1.31 15.28
C LYS A 93 -3.92 2.80 14.96
N GLY A 94 -4.64 3.16 13.91
CA GLY A 94 -4.81 4.54 13.46
C GLY A 94 -4.03 4.90 12.21
N ASN A 95 -3.05 4.07 11.81
CA ASN A 95 -2.34 4.20 10.55
C ASN A 95 -2.63 2.99 9.64
N ASP A 96 -3.89 2.56 9.60
CA ASP A 96 -4.39 1.44 8.80
C ASP A 96 -4.17 1.72 7.30
N SER A 97 -2.98 1.39 6.81
CA SER A 97 -2.54 1.56 5.43
C SER A 97 -2.13 0.19 4.91
N TYR A 98 -2.70 -0.21 3.78
CA TYR A 98 -2.48 -1.56 3.25
C TYR A 98 -2.24 -1.48 1.74
N ARG A 99 -1.44 -2.42 1.23
CA ARG A 99 -1.24 -2.64 -0.20
C ARG A 99 -2.54 -3.05 -0.88
N ALA A 100 -2.60 -2.83 -2.20
CA ALA A 100 -3.74 -3.24 -3.03
C ALA A 100 -4.07 -4.74 -2.90
N ASP A 101 -3.06 -5.57 -2.67
CA ASP A 101 -3.19 -7.03 -2.59
C ASP A 101 -3.72 -7.50 -1.24
N HIS A 102 -3.72 -6.64 -0.23
CA HIS A 102 -4.13 -7.00 1.11
C HIS A 102 -5.63 -7.38 1.13
N PRO A 103 -6.04 -8.42 1.86
CA PRO A 103 -7.42 -8.89 1.91
C PRO A 103 -8.44 -7.80 2.24
N VAL A 104 -8.08 -6.88 3.13
CA VAL A 104 -8.93 -5.73 3.50
C VAL A 104 -9.11 -4.77 2.32
N MET A 105 -8.05 -4.49 1.57
CA MET A 105 -8.13 -3.59 0.41
C MET A 105 -8.94 -4.22 -0.73
N GLN A 106 -8.78 -5.53 -0.96
CA GLN A 106 -9.58 -6.25 -1.94
C GLN A 106 -11.07 -6.24 -1.59
N PHE A 107 -11.40 -6.44 -0.31
CA PHE A 107 -12.77 -6.34 0.19
C PHE A 107 -13.34 -4.94 -0.06
N VAL A 108 -12.61 -3.89 0.36
CA VAL A 108 -13.07 -2.50 0.24
C VAL A 108 -13.16 -2.08 -1.22
N ALA A 109 -12.23 -2.50 -2.08
CA ALA A 109 -12.27 -2.23 -3.51
C ALA A 109 -13.51 -2.84 -4.18
N LEU A 110 -13.85 -4.08 -3.84
CA LEU A 110 -15.07 -4.72 -4.33
C LEU A 110 -16.33 -4.00 -3.80
N GLN A 111 -16.37 -3.67 -2.51
CA GLN A 111 -17.48 -2.92 -1.93
C GLN A 111 -17.66 -1.58 -2.63
N LEU A 112 -16.57 -0.84 -2.87
CA LEU A 112 -16.61 0.45 -3.54
C LEU A 112 -17.05 0.30 -5.01
N ARG A 113 -16.60 -0.75 -5.70
CA ARG A 113 -17.05 -1.05 -7.06
C ARG A 113 -18.56 -1.28 -7.11
N LEU A 114 -19.10 -2.08 -6.19
CA LEU A 114 -20.54 -2.34 -6.09
C LEU A 114 -21.33 -1.05 -5.77
N MET A 115 -20.80 -0.21 -4.88
CA MET A 115 -21.40 1.11 -4.61
C MET A 115 -21.39 2.02 -5.84
N ASN A 116 -20.32 1.98 -6.64
CA ASN A 116 -20.25 2.75 -7.89
C ASN A 116 -21.21 2.23 -8.97
N LEU A 117 -21.64 0.96 -8.88
CA LEU A 117 -22.71 0.39 -9.71
C LEU A 117 -24.12 0.76 -9.22
N GLY A 118 -24.22 1.52 -8.12
CA GLY A 118 -25.49 2.01 -7.59
C GLY A 118 -26.06 1.19 -6.43
N LEU A 119 -25.34 0.18 -5.93
CA LEU A 119 -25.77 -0.55 -4.73
C LEU A 119 -25.62 0.30 -3.48
N ASP A 120 -26.58 0.14 -2.55
CA ASP A 120 -26.46 0.75 -1.22
C ASP A 120 -25.24 0.19 -0.47
N ARG A 121 -24.66 1.00 0.43
CA ARG A 121 -23.48 0.64 1.21
C ARG A 121 -23.66 -0.68 1.96
N HIS A 122 -24.82 -0.94 2.55
CA HIS A 122 -25.09 -2.17 3.29
C HIS A 122 -25.27 -3.38 2.36
N ALA A 123 -25.94 -3.18 1.22
CA ALA A 123 -26.08 -4.22 0.20
C ALA A 123 -24.72 -4.62 -0.39
N ALA A 124 -23.93 -3.62 -0.80
CA ALA A 124 -22.58 -3.79 -1.31
C ALA A 124 -21.65 -4.47 -0.29
N PHE A 125 -21.80 -4.17 1.00
CA PHE A 125 -21.02 -4.83 2.05
C PHE A 125 -21.36 -6.33 2.16
N ARG A 126 -22.66 -6.68 2.15
CA ARG A 126 -23.10 -8.08 2.24
C ARG A 126 -22.64 -8.91 1.05
N GLU A 127 -22.74 -8.34 -0.15
CA GLU A 127 -22.31 -9.02 -1.38
C GLU A 127 -20.78 -9.16 -1.45
N ALA A 128 -20.03 -8.12 -1.06
CA ALA A 128 -18.58 -8.20 -0.94
C ALA A 128 -18.16 -9.24 0.11
N GLU A 129 -18.89 -9.37 1.22
CA GLU A 129 -18.67 -10.38 2.25
C GLU A 129 -18.89 -11.80 1.72
N GLN A 130 -19.97 -12.04 0.99
CA GLN A 130 -20.24 -13.34 0.37
C GLN A 130 -19.14 -13.74 -0.62
N ALA A 131 -18.74 -12.81 -1.50
CA ALA A 131 -17.66 -13.04 -2.45
C ALA A 131 -16.33 -13.31 -1.74
N PHE A 132 -16.03 -12.57 -0.66
CA PHE A 132 -14.84 -12.77 0.14
C PHE A 132 -14.80 -14.16 0.78
N TYR A 133 -15.90 -14.60 1.40
CA TYR A 133 -15.99 -15.94 1.98
C TYR A 133 -15.88 -17.04 0.93
N ALA A 134 -16.57 -16.90 -0.20
CA ALA A 134 -16.49 -17.88 -1.29
C ALA A 134 -15.05 -18.06 -1.77
N ARG A 135 -14.33 -16.94 -1.95
CA ARG A 135 -12.92 -16.97 -2.33
C ARG A 135 -12.04 -17.59 -1.24
N ARG A 136 -12.25 -17.25 0.03
CA ARG A 136 -11.49 -17.82 1.15
C ARG A 136 -11.66 -19.34 1.24
N MET A 137 -12.88 -19.83 1.08
CA MET A 137 -13.18 -21.27 1.04
C MET A 137 -12.48 -21.97 -0.12
N GLN A 138 -12.43 -21.34 -1.30
CA GLN A 138 -11.71 -21.89 -2.46
C GLN A 138 -10.20 -21.95 -2.21
N LEU A 139 -9.62 -20.89 -1.65
CA LEU A 139 -8.19 -20.85 -1.32
C LEU A 139 -7.83 -21.92 -0.28
N GLU A 140 -8.59 -22.06 0.79
CA GLU A 140 -8.37 -23.10 1.81
C GLU A 140 -8.51 -24.51 1.22
N LYS A 141 -9.49 -24.72 0.32
CA LYS A 141 -9.66 -25.99 -0.39
C LYS A 141 -8.45 -26.30 -1.27
N GLN A 142 -7.99 -25.34 -2.07
CA GLN A 142 -6.82 -25.50 -2.94
C GLN A 142 -5.56 -25.79 -2.13
N GLN A 143 -5.36 -25.09 -1.01
CA GLN A 143 -4.23 -25.34 -0.11
C GLN A 143 -4.24 -26.76 0.45
N LYS A 144 -5.41 -27.26 0.88
CA LYS A 144 -5.54 -28.64 1.38
C LYS A 144 -5.21 -29.67 0.30
N LEU A 145 -5.67 -29.46 -0.92
CA LEU A 145 -5.35 -30.31 -2.07
C LEU A 145 -3.86 -30.28 -2.40
N ASN A 146 -3.24 -29.09 -2.41
CA ASN A 146 -1.81 -28.93 -2.66
C ASN A 146 -0.95 -29.60 -1.58
N MET A 147 -1.36 -29.50 -0.30
CA MET A 147 -0.69 -30.21 0.80
C MET A 147 -0.79 -31.73 0.63
N ALA A 148 -1.98 -32.25 0.31
CA ALA A 148 -2.17 -33.67 0.07
C ALA A 148 -1.33 -34.16 -1.12
N ALA A 149 -1.33 -33.41 -2.22
CA ALA A 149 -0.52 -33.72 -3.40
C ALA A 149 0.98 -33.70 -3.09
N ALA A 150 1.45 -32.72 -2.29
CA ALA A 150 2.85 -32.66 -1.86
C ALA A 150 3.24 -33.85 -0.98
N VAL A 151 2.37 -34.29 -0.08
CA VAL A 151 2.60 -35.49 0.75
C VAL A 151 2.69 -36.75 -0.11
N VAL A 152 1.78 -36.92 -1.08
CA VAL A 152 1.81 -38.06 -2.02
C VAL A 152 3.07 -38.02 -2.86
N ALA A 153 3.46 -36.86 -3.39
CA ALA A 153 4.68 -36.70 -4.17
C ALA A 153 5.94 -36.99 -3.33
N ALA A 154 5.97 -36.58 -2.06
CA ALA A 154 7.06 -36.89 -1.15
C ALA A 154 7.12 -38.41 -0.83
N ALA A 155 5.98 -39.05 -0.59
CA ALA A 155 5.90 -40.48 -0.33
C ALA A 155 6.29 -41.33 -1.57
N ALA A 156 5.98 -40.86 -2.78
CA ALA A 156 6.40 -41.50 -4.02
C ALA A 156 7.92 -41.38 -4.28
N ARG A 157 8.55 -40.31 -3.79
CA ARG A 157 10.00 -40.10 -3.90
C ARG A 157 10.78 -40.92 -2.89
N ASP A 158 10.33 -40.97 -1.63
CA ASP A 158 10.96 -41.73 -0.54
C ASP A 158 9.92 -42.55 0.25
N PRO A 159 9.58 -43.78 -0.20
CA PRO A 159 8.56 -44.60 0.45
C PRO A 159 8.97 -45.06 1.88
N SER A 160 10.26 -45.06 2.19
CA SER A 160 10.79 -45.41 3.51
C SER A 160 10.70 -44.27 4.54
N ALA A 161 10.54 -43.01 4.12
CA ALA A 161 10.45 -41.86 5.04
C ALA A 161 9.11 -41.83 5.81
N PHE A 162 8.07 -42.46 5.26
CA PHE A 162 6.74 -42.57 5.88
C PHE A 162 6.46 -43.94 6.51
N ALA A 163 7.39 -44.90 6.39
CA ALA A 163 7.27 -46.18 7.05
C ALA A 163 7.51 -46.02 8.57
N ARG A 164 6.45 -45.74 9.33
CA ARG A 164 6.46 -45.90 10.79
C ARG A 164 6.87 -47.34 11.09
N ARG A 165 8.05 -47.55 11.67
CA ARG A 165 8.40 -48.83 12.29
C ARG A 165 7.37 -49.10 13.40
N PRO A 166 6.64 -50.23 13.37
CA PRO A 166 5.70 -50.58 14.42
C PRO A 166 6.50 -50.92 15.68
N GLY A 167 6.74 -49.92 16.54
CA GLY A 167 7.51 -50.08 17.78
C GLY A 167 8.21 -48.83 18.32
N SER A 168 8.42 -47.78 17.52
CA SER A 168 9.08 -46.56 18.01
C SER A 168 8.08 -45.60 18.66
N ARG A 169 7.96 -45.65 19.99
CA ARG A 169 7.40 -44.54 20.78
C ARG A 169 8.36 -43.35 20.68
N GLY A 170 7.96 -42.32 19.94
CA GLY A 170 8.62 -41.01 19.96
C GLY A 170 9.59 -40.75 18.81
N GLN A 171 9.04 -40.54 17.62
CA GLN A 171 9.49 -39.53 16.64
C GLN A 171 8.49 -39.59 15.50
N GLY A 172 7.38 -38.85 15.66
CA GLY A 172 6.49 -38.62 14.53
C GLY A 172 7.24 -37.82 13.49
N GLY A 173 7.18 -38.23 12.23
CA GLY A 173 7.73 -37.48 11.10
C GLY A 173 7.32 -36.02 11.26
N SER A 174 8.32 -35.16 11.47
CA SER A 174 8.10 -33.74 11.69
C SER A 174 7.45 -33.19 10.44
N VAL A 175 6.21 -32.73 10.56
CA VAL A 175 5.67 -31.77 9.59
C VAL A 175 6.71 -30.65 9.53
N PRO A 176 7.24 -30.29 8.34
CA PRO A 176 8.26 -29.25 8.27
C PRO A 176 7.70 -27.98 8.90
N SER A 177 8.31 -27.56 10.01
CA SER A 177 8.01 -26.31 10.68
C SER A 177 8.20 -25.16 9.69
N SER A 178 7.26 -24.22 9.66
CA SER A 178 7.28 -23.04 8.79
C SER A 178 8.47 -22.11 9.02
N SER A 179 9.31 -22.38 10.02
CA SER A 179 10.45 -21.57 10.44
C SER A 179 11.81 -22.02 9.90
N LEU A 180 11.90 -23.13 9.16
CA LEU A 180 13.18 -23.55 8.57
C LEU A 180 13.35 -22.97 7.15
N PRO A 181 14.52 -22.42 6.81
CA PRO A 181 14.81 -22.02 5.44
C PRO A 181 14.75 -23.27 4.55
N ARG A 182 13.75 -23.32 3.66
CA ARG A 182 13.55 -24.42 2.72
C ARG A 182 14.75 -24.46 1.77
N LEU A 183 15.68 -25.38 2.03
CA LEU A 183 16.65 -25.80 1.04
C LEU A 183 15.90 -26.34 -0.19
N THR A 184 16.24 -25.74 -1.32
CA THR A 184 15.71 -25.96 -2.66
C THR A 184 15.96 -27.39 -3.12
N ALA A 185 15.00 -28.28 -2.88
CA ALA A 185 14.97 -29.59 -3.52
C ALA A 185 14.41 -29.46 -4.95
N MET A 186 15.32 -29.09 -5.86
CA MET A 186 15.34 -29.34 -7.31
C MET A 186 13.98 -29.59 -8.01
N GLY A 187 13.54 -28.60 -8.79
CA GLY A 187 12.79 -28.84 -10.03
C GLY A 187 11.27 -28.63 -10.02
N LEU A 188 10.64 -28.36 -8.88
CA LEU A 188 9.30 -27.76 -8.85
C LEU A 188 9.44 -26.34 -8.33
N GLY A 189 9.06 -25.36 -9.16
CA GLY A 189 9.18 -23.93 -8.87
C GLY A 189 8.60 -23.55 -7.50
N ASP A 190 9.10 -22.42 -6.98
CA ASP A 190 8.87 -21.94 -5.62
C ASP A 190 7.42 -22.12 -5.14
N VAL A 191 7.21 -23.01 -4.16
CA VAL A 191 6.02 -22.94 -3.32
C VAL A 191 6.22 -21.75 -2.39
N GLN A 192 5.87 -20.57 -2.89
CA GLN A 192 6.00 -19.31 -2.18
C GLN A 192 5.30 -19.43 -0.81
N PRO A 193 5.97 -19.04 0.28
CA PRO A 193 5.32 -18.93 1.57
C PRO A 193 4.21 -17.89 1.46
N LEU A 194 3.04 -18.30 1.94
CA LEU A 194 1.70 -17.70 1.83
C LEU A 194 1.56 -16.22 2.25
N PHE A 195 2.63 -15.55 2.68
CA PHE A 195 2.58 -14.22 3.28
C PHE A 195 3.62 -13.23 2.74
N THR A 196 4.26 -13.51 1.60
CA THR A 196 5.35 -12.63 1.09
C THR A 196 5.31 -12.32 -0.41
N SER A 197 4.43 -12.92 -1.19
CA SER A 197 4.39 -12.65 -2.62
C SER A 197 3.40 -11.53 -2.95
N GLY A 198 3.92 -10.30 -2.99
CA GLY A 198 3.24 -9.11 -3.46
C GLY A 198 2.98 -9.09 -4.97
N GLN A 199 2.34 -10.13 -5.49
CA GLN A 199 1.78 -10.15 -6.84
C GLN A 199 0.32 -9.72 -6.76
N ALA A 200 -0.04 -8.69 -7.51
CA ALA A 200 -1.43 -8.30 -7.71
C ALA A 200 -2.13 -9.37 -8.56
N TYR A 201 -2.86 -10.26 -7.89
CA TYR A 201 -3.59 -11.39 -8.49
C TYR A 201 -4.89 -10.98 -9.18
N TRP A 202 -4.89 -9.83 -9.87
CA TRP A 202 -5.96 -9.40 -10.77
C TRP A 202 -5.35 -8.96 -12.10
N GLN A 203 -4.89 -9.94 -12.85
CA GLN A 203 -4.89 -9.94 -14.32
C GLN A 203 -5.69 -11.14 -14.79
#